data_AF-A0A6L3A1J5-F1
#
_entry.id   AF-A0A6L3A1J5-F1
#
_cell.length_a   1.000
_cell.length_b   1.000
_cell.length_c   1.000
_cell.angle_alpha   90.00
_cell.angle_beta   90.00
_cell.angle_gamma   90.00
#
_symmetry.space_group_name_H-M   'P 1'
#
loop_
_entity.id
_entity.type
_entity.pdbx_description
1 polymer ?
#
loop_
_entity_poly.entity_id
_entity_poly.type
_entity_poly.pdbx_seq_one_letter_code
_entity_poly.pdbx_strand_id
1 'polypeptide(L)'
;MPDASFPDLPALAKHLRTELQAKTFVLLYAYNSTGKTRLSTEFKNLGKKDEQRDTLYFNAYTEDLFQWDNDLKNDRDRVLKINKESRFFEGLEQMEMDNRVRPLLDRYADFDFRIDTTEWEVSFSREIQNGDKLERVDDIKVSRGEENIFIWCFFLAILQVVLDNRADKDDKAGPDGKKRPYHWVEYVYIDDPISSLDEQNAVAVATHLARMLKDAADPPRVVISTHHPLFFNVLWNELKKGSKRLFLSRTRTSGSYAIRDTEATPFFHHVANLIELHEVAKSGEIFTHHFNMLRAIAEKTASFHGYANFAECIKRNDGDVDGVLHTRLLNLLSHGGYSLYEPREMLEENKQYFRKMLYDFTARYAFNPELLPPAPKDA
;
A
#
# COMPACT_ATOMS: atom_id res chain seq x y z
N MET A 1 21.38 7.50 -10.70
CA MET A 1 22.02 6.31 -10.10
C MET A 1 21.27 5.96 -8.82
N PRO A 2 21.12 4.68 -8.42
CA PRO A 2 20.57 4.36 -7.11
C PRO A 2 21.53 4.78 -6.00
N ASP A 3 21.00 5.26 -4.87
CA ASP A 3 21.82 5.71 -3.73
C ASP A 3 22.42 4.51 -2.97
N ALA A 4 21.73 3.37 -3.00
CA ALA A 4 22.23 2.11 -2.46
C ALA A 4 21.63 0.90 -3.20
N SER A 5 22.39 -0.19 -3.27
CA SER A 5 21.97 -1.48 -3.84
C SER A 5 22.24 -2.62 -2.85
N PHE A 6 21.32 -3.58 -2.78
CA PHE A 6 21.31 -4.68 -1.83
C PHE A 6 21.11 -6.02 -2.57
N PRO A 7 21.85 -7.07 -2.19
CA PRO A 7 21.75 -8.36 -2.86
C PRO A 7 20.43 -9.08 -2.58
N ASP A 8 19.83 -8.87 -1.41
CA ASP A 8 18.64 -9.59 -0.94
C ASP A 8 17.79 -8.76 0.06
N LEU A 9 16.64 -9.33 0.45
CA LEU A 9 15.71 -8.71 1.40
C LEU A 9 16.27 -8.62 2.84
N PRO A 10 17.00 -9.63 3.38
CA PRO A 10 17.63 -9.50 4.69
C PRO A 10 18.61 -8.32 4.78
N ALA A 11 19.46 -8.12 3.77
CA ALA A 11 20.39 -7.00 3.72
C ALA A 11 19.65 -5.66 3.67
N LEU A 12 18.59 -5.59 2.86
CA LEU A 12 17.70 -4.43 2.77
C LEU A 12 17.03 -4.14 4.12
N ALA A 13 16.46 -5.15 4.78
CA ALA A 13 15.80 -5.02 6.08
C ALA A 13 16.77 -4.52 7.17
N LYS A 14 18.01 -5.01 7.17
CA LYS A 14 19.07 -4.56 8.08
C LYS A 14 19.42 -3.09 7.84
N HIS A 15 19.46 -2.68 6.58
CA HIS A 15 19.66 -1.27 6.23
C HIS A 15 18.50 -0.40 6.74
N LEU A 16 17.24 -0.81 6.56
CA LEU A 16 16.09 -0.08 7.10
C LEU A 16 16.15 0.07 8.63
N ARG A 17 16.53 -0.98 9.38
CA ARG A 17 16.74 -0.88 10.83
C ARG A 17 17.85 0.11 11.22
N THR A 18 18.86 0.26 10.36
CA THR A 18 19.96 1.20 10.54
C THR A 18 19.50 2.64 10.29
N GLU A 19 18.76 2.87 9.21
CA GLU A 19 18.13 4.17 8.92
C GLU A 19 17.22 4.63 10.07
N LEU A 20 16.50 3.69 10.70
CA LEU A 20 15.64 3.96 11.85
C LEU A 20 16.39 4.31 13.15
N GLN A 21 17.72 4.15 13.20
CA GLN A 21 18.50 4.70 14.30
C GLN A 21 18.71 6.22 14.15
N ALA A 22 18.70 6.72 12.91
CA ALA A 22 18.91 8.13 12.60
C ALA A 22 17.59 8.89 12.36
N LYS A 23 16.56 8.22 11.87
CA LYS A 23 15.22 8.77 11.62
C LYS A 23 14.15 7.94 12.31
N THR A 24 13.09 8.58 12.79
CA THR A 24 11.97 7.87 13.44
C THR A 24 11.14 7.09 12.44
N PHE A 25 11.04 7.60 11.21
CA PHE A 25 10.17 7.03 10.17
C PHE A 25 10.95 6.71 8.90
N VAL A 26 10.57 5.62 8.23
CA VAL A 26 10.95 5.32 6.86
C VAL A 26 9.68 5.13 6.04
N LEU A 27 9.50 5.97 5.02
CA LEU A 27 8.45 5.82 4.03
C LEU A 27 9.05 5.20 2.78
N LEU A 28 8.52 4.05 2.37
CA LEU A 28 9.04 3.24 1.28
C LEU A 28 7.99 3.08 0.19
N TYR A 29 8.13 3.82 -0.91
CA TYR A 29 7.31 3.57 -2.09
C TYR A 29 7.87 2.41 -2.89
N ALA A 30 7.07 1.40 -3.17
CA ALA A 30 7.47 0.31 -4.06
C ALA A 30 6.26 -0.29 -4.80
N TYR A 31 6.46 -0.56 -6.08
CA TYR A 31 5.45 -1.21 -6.91
C TYR A 31 5.03 -2.58 -6.39
N ASN A 32 3.90 -3.07 -6.91
CA ASN A 32 3.50 -4.46 -6.69
C ASN A 32 4.58 -5.41 -7.23
N SER A 33 4.63 -6.63 -6.68
CA SER A 33 5.63 -7.65 -7.04
C SER A 33 7.10 -7.33 -6.69
N THR A 34 7.38 -6.19 -6.06
CA THR A 34 8.73 -5.88 -5.52
C THR A 34 9.07 -6.67 -4.26
N GLY A 35 8.09 -7.31 -3.62
CA GLY A 35 8.32 -8.15 -2.42
C GLY A 35 8.20 -7.43 -1.08
N LYS A 36 7.47 -6.31 -1.00
CA LYS A 36 7.24 -5.54 0.23
C LYS A 36 6.76 -6.39 1.42
N THR A 37 5.83 -7.32 1.20
CA THR A 37 5.35 -8.23 2.25
C THR A 37 6.45 -9.14 2.76
N ARG A 38 7.30 -9.68 1.88
CA ARG A 38 8.47 -10.46 2.29
C ARG A 38 9.49 -9.60 3.02
N LEU A 39 9.70 -8.36 2.59
CA LEU A 39 10.55 -7.39 3.29
C LEU A 39 10.07 -7.13 4.73
N SER A 40 8.77 -6.95 4.92
CA SER A 40 8.18 -6.78 6.27
C SER A 40 8.46 -7.99 7.18
N THR A 41 8.40 -9.21 6.62
CA THR A 41 8.70 -10.45 7.34
C THR A 41 10.19 -10.54 7.68
N GLU A 42 11.10 -10.24 6.74
CA GLU A 42 12.54 -10.20 7.02
C GLU A 42 12.87 -9.16 8.10
N PHE A 43 12.27 -7.96 8.02
CA PHE A 43 12.44 -6.92 9.02
C PHE A 43 12.00 -7.35 10.42
N LYS A 44 10.83 -8.01 10.51
CA LYS A 44 10.33 -8.59 11.77
C LYS A 44 11.27 -9.69 12.28
N ASN A 45 11.76 -10.56 11.41
CA ASN A 45 12.59 -11.71 11.77
C ASN A 45 13.96 -11.27 12.33
N LEU A 46 14.53 -10.15 11.88
CA LEU A 46 15.76 -9.59 12.46
C LEU A 46 15.65 -9.25 13.96
N GLY A 47 14.43 -9.02 14.44
CA GLY A 47 14.13 -8.71 15.84
C GLY A 47 13.68 -9.90 16.67
N LYS A 48 13.57 -11.08 16.06
CA LYS A 48 13.28 -12.32 16.77
C LYS A 48 14.57 -12.91 17.30
N LYS A 49 14.70 -13.00 18.62
CA LYS A 49 15.76 -13.74 19.30
C LYS A 49 15.09 -14.64 20.34
N ASP A 50 15.17 -15.94 20.14
CA ASP A 50 14.46 -16.94 20.93
C ASP A 50 12.95 -16.61 21.03
N GLU A 51 12.43 -16.46 22.24
CA GLU A 51 11.04 -16.10 22.52
C GLU A 51 10.75 -14.59 22.47
N GLN A 52 11.76 -13.75 22.28
CA GLN A 52 11.64 -12.30 22.26
C GLN A 52 11.36 -11.77 20.85
N ARG A 53 10.58 -10.68 20.79
CA ARG A 53 10.21 -9.95 19.58
C ARG A 53 10.23 -8.46 19.87
N ASP A 54 10.52 -7.66 18.85
CA ASP A 54 10.61 -6.20 18.96
C ASP A 54 9.75 -5.45 17.92
N THR A 55 9.10 -6.16 16.98
CA THR A 55 8.41 -5.56 15.82
C THR A 55 6.92 -5.93 15.80
N LEU A 56 6.05 -4.92 15.92
CA LEU A 56 4.64 -5.01 15.56
C LEU A 56 4.52 -4.79 14.04
N TYR A 57 3.65 -5.51 13.36
CA TYR A 57 3.54 -5.41 11.90
C TYR A 57 2.10 -5.48 11.42
N PHE A 58 1.81 -4.85 10.29
CA PHE A 58 0.58 -4.96 9.51
C PHE A 58 0.97 -5.33 8.08
N ASN A 59 0.48 -6.46 7.58
CA ASN A 59 0.69 -6.95 6.22
C ASN A 59 -0.35 -8.03 5.87
N ALA A 60 -0.24 -8.67 4.70
CA ALA A 60 -1.14 -9.76 4.32
C ALA A 60 -1.25 -10.88 5.37
N TYR A 61 -0.16 -11.23 6.07
CA TYR A 61 -0.21 -12.25 7.13
C TYR A 61 -1.01 -11.82 8.37
N THR A 62 -1.13 -10.52 8.65
CA THR A 62 -2.03 -10.05 9.72
C THR A 62 -3.48 -10.02 9.27
N GLU A 63 -3.73 -9.72 8.01
CA GLU A 63 -5.07 -9.81 7.42
C GLU A 63 -5.57 -11.26 7.47
N ASP A 64 -4.72 -12.23 7.11
CA ASP A 64 -5.01 -13.67 7.15
C ASP A 64 -5.31 -14.21 8.57
N LEU A 65 -5.08 -13.43 9.64
CA LEU A 65 -5.50 -13.78 10.99
C LEU A 65 -7.01 -13.60 11.22
N PHE A 66 -7.69 -12.97 10.28
CA PHE A 66 -9.13 -12.74 10.27
C PHE A 66 -9.73 -13.55 9.12
N GLN A 67 -10.61 -14.51 9.42
CA GLN A 67 -11.13 -15.44 8.42
C GLN A 67 -12.63 -15.58 8.55
N TRP A 68 -13.34 -15.42 7.44
CA TRP A 68 -14.77 -15.68 7.42
C TRP A 68 -15.09 -17.16 7.51
N ASP A 69 -16.04 -17.50 8.37
CA ASP A 69 -16.73 -18.78 8.29
C ASP A 69 -17.99 -18.63 7.42
N ASN A 70 -17.87 -18.99 6.14
CA ASN A 70 -18.93 -18.74 5.14
C ASN A 70 -19.90 -19.92 4.94
N ASP A 71 -19.63 -21.11 5.49
CA ASP A 71 -20.33 -22.36 5.15
C ASP A 71 -21.12 -22.96 6.34
N LEU A 72 -21.79 -22.11 7.13
CA LEU A 72 -22.57 -22.56 8.29
C LEU A 72 -23.98 -23.04 7.90
N LYS A 73 -24.46 -24.09 8.59
CA LYS A 73 -25.83 -24.61 8.41
C LYS A 73 -26.86 -23.50 8.67
N ASN A 74 -27.63 -23.18 7.63
CA ASN A 74 -28.74 -22.21 7.60
C ASN A 74 -28.36 -20.73 7.41
N ASP A 75 -27.13 -20.38 7.03
CA ASP A 75 -26.70 -18.98 6.70
C ASP A 75 -26.92 -17.94 7.82
N ARG A 76 -27.11 -18.37 9.08
CA ARG A 76 -27.59 -17.50 10.17
C ARG A 76 -26.50 -16.78 10.97
N ASP A 77 -25.28 -17.34 11.05
CA ASP A 77 -24.26 -16.83 11.96
C ASP A 77 -23.01 -16.38 11.18
N ARG A 78 -23.14 -15.33 10.36
CA ARG A 78 -22.03 -14.82 9.54
C ARG A 78 -21.02 -14.09 10.42
N VAL A 79 -19.96 -14.78 10.81
CA VAL A 79 -18.91 -14.25 11.69
C VAL A 79 -17.54 -14.23 11.03
N LEU A 80 -16.76 -13.21 11.38
CA LEU A 80 -15.34 -13.14 11.09
C LEU A 80 -14.55 -13.68 12.29
N LYS A 81 -13.88 -14.82 12.11
CA LYS A 81 -13.08 -15.49 13.13
C LYS A 81 -11.71 -14.84 13.24
N ILE A 82 -11.28 -14.60 14.48
CA ILE A 82 -9.94 -14.12 14.82
C ILE A 82 -9.13 -15.33 15.29
N ASN A 83 -7.92 -15.50 14.72
CA ASN A 83 -7.03 -16.58 15.14
C ASN A 83 -6.42 -16.33 16.53
N LYS A 84 -7.14 -16.75 17.58
CA LYS A 84 -6.74 -16.58 18.99
C LYS A 84 -5.40 -17.22 19.37
N GLU A 85 -4.95 -18.22 18.62
CA GLU A 85 -3.66 -18.90 18.88
C GLU A 85 -2.46 -18.05 18.43
N SER A 86 -2.71 -17.01 17.63
CA SER A 86 -1.66 -16.10 17.19
C SER A 86 -1.14 -15.25 18.35
N ARG A 87 0.18 -15.31 18.56
CA ARG A 87 0.89 -14.40 19.48
C ARG A 87 0.65 -12.92 19.15
N PHE A 88 0.14 -12.60 17.96
CA PHE A 88 -0.25 -11.23 17.61
C PHE A 88 -1.32 -10.66 18.55
N PHE A 89 -2.25 -11.49 19.05
CA PHE A 89 -3.36 -11.08 19.92
C PHE A 89 -3.08 -11.29 21.43
N GLU A 90 -1.84 -11.64 21.79
CA GLU A 90 -1.44 -11.90 23.18
C GLU A 90 -1.65 -10.66 24.07
N GLY A 91 -2.56 -10.78 25.05
CA GLY A 91 -2.88 -9.71 26.00
C GLY A 91 -4.10 -8.86 25.65
N LEU A 92 -4.76 -9.11 24.51
CA LEU A 92 -5.93 -8.33 24.07
C LEU A 92 -7.22 -8.58 24.86
N GLU A 93 -7.33 -9.73 25.51
CA GLU A 93 -8.49 -10.11 26.35
C GLU A 93 -8.78 -9.07 27.45
N GLN A 94 -7.78 -8.27 27.82
CA GLN A 94 -7.86 -7.26 28.88
C GLN A 94 -8.05 -5.83 28.36
N MET A 95 -8.22 -5.62 27.04
CA MET A 95 -8.05 -4.29 26.41
C MET A 95 -9.34 -3.65 25.88
N GLU A 96 -10.51 -4.28 26.07
CA GLU A 96 -11.82 -3.79 25.58
C GLU A 96 -11.72 -3.30 24.13
N MET A 97 -11.29 -4.21 23.25
CA MET A 97 -10.94 -3.88 21.87
C MET A 97 -12.12 -3.32 21.07
N ASP A 98 -13.34 -3.70 21.40
CA ASP A 98 -14.57 -3.12 20.86
C ASP A 98 -14.67 -1.61 21.10
N ASN A 99 -14.40 -1.15 22.32
CA ASN A 99 -14.43 0.26 22.70
C ASN A 99 -13.31 1.07 22.03
N ARG A 100 -12.16 0.43 21.75
CA ARG A 100 -11.02 1.09 21.08
C ARG A 100 -11.16 1.14 19.56
N VAL A 101 -11.72 0.11 18.95
CA VAL A 101 -11.84 -0.01 17.49
C VAL A 101 -13.01 0.80 16.95
N ARG A 102 -14.12 0.89 17.68
CA ARG A 102 -15.33 1.57 17.24
C ARG A 102 -15.14 3.05 16.88
N PRO A 103 -14.52 3.91 17.70
CA PRO A 103 -14.27 5.31 17.34
C PRO A 103 -13.32 5.51 16.14
N LEU A 104 -12.56 4.47 15.78
CA LEU A 104 -11.72 4.44 14.60
C LEU A 104 -12.55 4.07 13.37
N LEU A 105 -13.38 3.03 13.49
CA LEU A 105 -14.22 2.51 12.42
C LEU A 105 -15.29 3.50 11.97
N ASP A 106 -15.94 4.20 12.90
CA ASP A 106 -17.01 5.17 12.65
C ASP A 106 -16.59 6.32 11.69
N ARG A 107 -15.28 6.47 11.46
CA ARG A 107 -14.72 7.48 10.54
C ARG A 107 -14.73 7.03 9.07
N TYR A 108 -14.79 5.73 8.82
CA TYR A 108 -14.58 5.14 7.50
C TYR A 108 -15.78 4.33 7.02
N ALA A 109 -16.62 3.85 7.95
CA ALA A 109 -17.71 2.96 7.61
C ALA A 109 -18.96 3.22 8.47
N ASP A 110 -20.11 2.86 7.90
CA ASP A 110 -21.45 2.99 8.46
C ASP A 110 -22.02 1.63 8.89
N PHE A 111 -21.21 0.83 9.57
CA PHE A 111 -21.62 -0.42 10.20
C PHE A 111 -21.03 -0.53 11.60
N ASP A 112 -21.68 -1.34 12.42
CA ASP A 112 -21.29 -1.64 13.78
C ASP A 112 -20.82 -3.11 13.87
N PHE A 113 -20.10 -3.46 14.93
CA PHE A 113 -19.61 -4.79 15.21
C PHE A 113 -19.67 -5.12 16.70
N ARG A 114 -19.58 -6.41 17.02
CA ARG A 114 -19.38 -6.93 18.36
C ARG A 114 -18.28 -7.99 18.31
N ILE A 115 -17.35 -7.93 19.26
CA ILE A 115 -16.30 -8.95 19.42
C ILE A 115 -16.72 -9.86 20.57
N ASP A 116 -16.92 -11.15 20.27
CA ASP A 116 -16.98 -12.19 21.28
C ASP A 116 -15.55 -12.57 21.68
N THR A 117 -15.11 -12.17 22.87
CA THR A 117 -13.76 -12.46 23.37
C THR A 117 -13.60 -13.89 23.90
N THR A 118 -14.67 -14.66 24.01
CA THR A 118 -14.63 -16.09 24.38
C THR A 118 -14.35 -16.95 23.15
N GLU A 119 -15.14 -16.75 22.09
CA GLU A 119 -14.99 -17.51 20.84
C GLU A 119 -14.02 -16.85 19.86
N TRP A 120 -13.64 -15.59 20.09
CA TRP A 120 -12.83 -14.77 19.19
C TRP A 120 -13.50 -14.60 17.82
N GLU A 121 -14.79 -14.28 17.85
CA GLU A 121 -15.63 -14.08 16.68
C GLU A 121 -16.13 -12.64 16.62
N VAL A 122 -16.19 -12.07 15.42
CA VAL A 122 -16.73 -10.74 15.18
C VAL A 122 -18.03 -10.86 14.39
N SER A 123 -19.12 -10.38 14.95
CA SER A 123 -20.37 -10.19 14.24
C SER A 123 -20.53 -8.72 13.86
N PHE A 124 -21.15 -8.47 12.71
CA PHE A 124 -21.37 -7.12 12.18
C PHE A 124 -22.86 -6.81 12.14
N SER A 125 -23.22 -5.55 12.29
CA SER A 125 -24.61 -5.08 12.25
C SER A 125 -24.69 -3.71 11.59
N ARG A 126 -25.88 -3.33 11.09
CA ARG A 126 -26.12 -2.01 10.51
C ARG A 126 -27.52 -1.54 10.85
N GLU A 127 -27.68 -0.25 11.09
CA GLU A 127 -28.99 0.37 11.19
C GLU A 127 -29.52 0.68 9.79
N ILE A 128 -30.71 0.17 9.48
CA ILE A 128 -31.38 0.38 8.20
C ILE A 128 -32.66 1.16 8.46
N GLN A 129 -32.89 2.19 7.66
CA GLN A 129 -34.13 2.95 7.72
C GLN A 129 -35.26 2.18 7.02
N ASN A 130 -36.27 1.80 7.80
CA ASN A 130 -37.46 1.12 7.35
C ASN A 130 -38.68 2.04 7.57
N GLY A 131 -38.92 2.93 6.60
CA GLY A 131 -39.89 4.02 6.72
C GLY A 131 -39.46 5.05 7.78
N ASP A 132 -40.30 5.25 8.79
CA ASP A 132 -40.04 6.17 9.92
C ASP A 132 -39.29 5.50 11.09
N LYS A 133 -38.88 4.23 10.96
CA LYS A 133 -38.18 3.48 12.01
C LYS A 133 -36.75 3.14 11.60
N LEU A 134 -35.82 3.28 12.53
CA LEU A 134 -34.49 2.68 12.44
C LEU A 134 -34.56 1.26 12.97
N GLU A 135 -34.19 0.29 12.15
CA GLU A 135 -34.14 -1.13 12.50
C GLU A 135 -32.69 -1.61 12.42
N ARG A 136 -32.22 -2.25 13.50
CA ARG A 136 -30.89 -2.86 13.52
C ARG A 136 -30.96 -4.23 12.87
N VAL A 137 -30.12 -4.45 11.86
CA VAL A 137 -29.92 -5.75 11.22
C VAL A 137 -28.59 -6.30 11.68
N ASP A 138 -28.63 -7.42 12.40
CA ASP A 138 -27.46 -8.14 12.89
C ASP A 138 -26.96 -9.18 11.88
N ASP A 139 -25.75 -9.70 12.13
CA ASP A 139 -25.08 -10.77 11.39
C ASP A 139 -24.93 -10.52 9.87
N ILE A 140 -24.61 -9.28 9.51
CA ILE A 140 -24.40 -8.87 8.12
C ILE A 140 -23.05 -9.33 7.59
N LYS A 141 -22.98 -9.67 6.30
CA LYS A 141 -21.70 -9.81 5.59
C LYS A 141 -21.25 -8.44 5.08
N VAL A 142 -20.16 -7.93 5.64
CA VAL A 142 -19.49 -6.73 5.11
C VAL A 142 -18.69 -7.05 3.84
N SER A 143 -18.50 -6.08 2.98
CA SER A 143 -17.67 -6.16 1.77
C SER A 143 -16.20 -6.37 2.12
N ARG A 144 -15.38 -6.77 1.14
CA ARG A 144 -13.92 -6.90 1.34
C ARG A 144 -13.25 -5.57 1.73
N GLY A 145 -13.72 -4.44 1.19
CA GLY A 145 -13.20 -3.12 1.55
C GLY A 145 -13.52 -2.75 3.01
N GLU A 146 -14.76 -3.00 3.43
CA GLU A 146 -15.21 -2.79 4.81
C GLU A 146 -14.49 -3.72 5.80
N GLU A 147 -14.27 -4.98 5.44
CA GLU A 147 -13.45 -5.94 6.19
C GLU A 147 -12.01 -5.44 6.35
N ASN A 148 -11.37 -4.99 5.26
CA ASN A 148 -10.02 -4.44 5.31
C ASN A 148 -9.95 -3.19 6.20
N ILE A 149 -10.94 -2.31 6.13
CA ILE A 149 -11.06 -1.15 7.03
C ILE A 149 -11.18 -1.58 8.49
N PHE A 150 -12.01 -2.59 8.77
CA PHE A 150 -12.17 -3.11 10.13
C PHE A 150 -10.84 -3.66 10.67
N ILE A 151 -10.17 -4.52 9.91
CA ILE A 151 -8.86 -5.11 10.30
C ILE A 151 -7.81 -4.01 10.49
N TRP A 152 -7.82 -2.99 9.64
CA TRP A 152 -6.96 -1.82 9.79
C TRP A 152 -7.27 -1.01 11.06
N CYS A 153 -8.55 -0.76 11.36
CA CYS A 153 -8.95 -0.08 12.60
C CYS A 153 -8.58 -0.91 13.84
N PHE A 154 -8.67 -2.24 13.75
CA PHE A 154 -8.20 -3.16 14.78
C PHE A 154 -6.70 -3.01 15.03
N PHE A 155 -5.91 -2.95 13.97
CA PHE A 155 -4.47 -2.69 14.08
C PHE A 155 -4.16 -1.32 14.67
N LEU A 156 -4.87 -0.27 14.25
CA LEU A 156 -4.71 1.08 14.81
C LEU A 156 -5.03 1.14 16.31
N ALA A 157 -6.01 0.38 16.78
CA ALA A 157 -6.30 0.26 18.22
C ALA A 157 -5.13 -0.39 18.99
N ILE A 158 -4.47 -1.40 18.41
CA ILE A 158 -3.23 -1.98 18.99
C ILE A 158 -2.10 -0.95 18.97
N LEU A 159 -1.95 -0.19 17.88
CA LEU A 159 -0.94 0.86 17.79
C LEU A 159 -1.18 1.96 18.84
N GLN A 160 -2.44 2.34 19.09
CA GLN A 160 -2.82 3.27 20.16
C GLN A 160 -2.31 2.76 21.51
N VAL A 161 -2.53 1.48 21.82
CA VAL A 161 -2.01 0.84 23.05
C VAL A 161 -0.49 0.93 23.14
N VAL A 162 0.24 0.70 22.04
CA VAL A 162 1.70 0.85 22.01
C VAL A 162 2.13 2.27 22.33
N LEU A 163 1.45 3.26 21.76
CA LEU A 163 1.75 4.68 21.99
C LEU A 163 1.44 5.09 23.43
N ASP A 164 0.31 4.67 23.98
CA ASP A 164 -0.10 4.94 25.37
C ASP A 164 0.95 4.37 26.34
N ASN A 165 1.40 3.13 26.10
CA ASN A 165 2.43 2.49 26.92
C ASN A 165 3.80 3.18 26.85
N ARG A 166 4.14 3.79 25.70
CA ARG A 166 5.40 4.52 25.52
C ARG A 166 5.35 5.92 26.14
N ALA A 167 4.19 6.54 26.15
CA ALA A 167 3.99 7.85 26.77
C ALA A 167 4.14 7.78 28.30
N ASP A 168 3.75 6.66 28.90
CA ASP A 168 3.84 6.43 30.35
C ASP A 168 5.26 5.97 30.76
N LYS A 169 6.07 6.92 31.27
CA LYS A 169 7.47 6.68 31.63
C LYS A 169 7.67 6.06 33.01
N ASP A 170 6.66 6.09 33.86
CA ASP A 170 6.81 5.84 35.30
C ASP A 170 6.44 4.39 35.71
N ASP A 171 5.90 3.57 34.80
CA ASP A 171 5.27 2.31 35.21
C ASP A 171 5.42 1.18 34.16
N LYS A 172 6.57 0.49 34.20
CA LYS A 172 6.89 -0.64 33.29
C LYS A 172 6.15 -1.95 33.63
N ALA A 173 5.39 -1.97 34.71
CA ALA A 173 4.53 -3.08 35.12
C ALA A 173 3.13 -2.52 35.34
N GLY A 174 2.07 -3.20 34.90
CA GLY A 174 0.70 -2.79 35.23
C GLY A 174 0.44 -2.86 36.75
N PRO A 175 -0.75 -2.44 37.20
CA PRO A 175 -1.13 -2.44 38.63
C PRO A 175 -0.94 -3.79 39.34
N ASP A 176 -0.92 -4.90 38.58
CA ASP A 176 -0.72 -6.27 39.08
C ASP A 176 0.72 -6.79 38.97
N GLY A 177 1.70 -5.95 38.65
CA GLY A 177 3.10 -6.35 38.45
C GLY A 177 3.39 -7.09 37.13
N LYS A 178 2.37 -7.29 36.28
CA LYS A 178 2.51 -7.92 34.95
C LYS A 178 2.95 -6.89 33.91
N LYS A 179 3.78 -7.31 32.95
CA LYS A 179 4.17 -6.47 31.81
C LYS A 179 2.95 -6.07 30.98
N ARG A 180 2.83 -4.79 30.64
CA ARG A 180 1.70 -4.29 29.81
C ARG A 180 1.72 -4.97 28.42
N PRO A 181 0.55 -5.26 27.83
CA PRO A 181 0.48 -5.80 26.47
C PRO A 181 1.25 -4.90 25.50
N TYR A 182 1.98 -5.49 24.55
CA TYR A 182 2.77 -4.77 23.55
C TYR A 182 3.89 -3.84 24.07
N HIS A 183 4.29 -3.89 25.35
CA HIS A 183 5.46 -3.13 25.87
C HIS A 183 6.78 -3.46 25.15
N TRP A 184 6.85 -4.60 24.47
CA TRP A 184 8.02 -5.08 23.74
C TRP A 184 8.21 -4.42 22.37
N VAL A 185 7.23 -3.63 21.90
CA VAL A 185 7.23 -3.05 20.56
C VAL A 185 8.21 -1.88 20.48
N GLU A 186 9.32 -2.09 19.78
CA GLU A 186 10.33 -1.08 19.42
C GLU A 186 10.15 -0.54 18.00
N TYR A 187 9.71 -1.43 17.11
CA TYR A 187 9.48 -1.12 15.71
C TYR A 187 8.05 -1.43 15.31
N VAL A 188 7.53 -0.64 14.37
CA VAL A 188 6.27 -0.89 13.69
C VAL A 188 6.55 -0.99 12.19
N TYR A 189 6.06 -2.04 11.53
CA TYR A 189 6.17 -2.19 10.08
C TYR A 189 4.78 -2.29 9.46
N ILE A 190 4.41 -1.35 8.60
CA ILE A 190 3.10 -1.32 7.93
C ILE A 190 3.34 -1.51 6.43
N ASP A 191 2.78 -2.59 5.86
CA ASP A 191 2.84 -2.90 4.43
C ASP A 191 1.44 -2.80 3.81
N ASP A 192 1.29 -1.89 2.84
CA ASP A 192 0.08 -1.71 2.02
C ASP A 192 -1.26 -1.75 2.80
N PRO A 193 -1.46 -0.87 3.80
CA PRO A 193 -2.60 -0.95 4.73
C PRO A 193 -3.97 -0.64 4.10
N ILE A 194 -4.00 -0.28 2.82
CA ILE A 194 -5.18 0.20 2.10
C ILE A 194 -5.39 -0.53 0.78
N SER A 195 -4.85 -1.75 0.65
CA SER A 195 -5.07 -2.54 -0.56
C SER A 195 -6.59 -2.76 -0.75
N SER A 196 -7.14 -2.29 -1.88
CA SER A 196 -8.57 -2.31 -2.22
C SER A 196 -9.48 -1.22 -1.61
N LEU A 197 -8.94 -0.14 -1.05
CA LEU A 197 -9.74 1.04 -0.66
C LEU A 197 -9.90 2.06 -1.79
N ASP A 198 -10.96 2.86 -1.73
CA ASP A 198 -11.12 4.04 -2.59
C ASP A 198 -10.15 5.19 -2.22
N GLU A 199 -10.02 6.17 -3.12
CA GLU A 199 -9.08 7.28 -2.95
C GLU A 199 -9.37 8.16 -1.74
N GLN A 200 -10.65 8.31 -1.35
CA GLN A 200 -11.04 9.15 -0.22
C GLN A 200 -10.62 8.48 1.10
N ASN A 201 -10.93 7.19 1.24
CA ASN A 201 -10.51 6.37 2.37
C ASN A 201 -8.98 6.28 2.46
N ALA A 202 -8.27 6.15 1.34
CA ALA A 202 -6.81 6.16 1.30
C ALA A 202 -6.21 7.45 1.92
N VAL A 203 -6.77 8.62 1.59
CA VAL A 203 -6.32 9.90 2.15
C VAL A 203 -6.67 10.03 3.63
N ALA A 204 -7.89 9.65 4.02
CA ALA A 204 -8.35 9.72 5.40
C ALA A 204 -7.50 8.84 6.32
N VAL A 205 -7.26 7.59 5.92
CA VAL A 205 -6.43 6.64 6.67
C VAL A 205 -4.98 7.13 6.79
N ALA A 206 -4.39 7.61 5.70
CA ALA A 206 -3.02 8.16 5.73
C ALA A 206 -2.91 9.36 6.68
N THR A 207 -3.88 10.28 6.62
CA THR A 207 -3.92 11.47 7.47
C THR A 207 -4.05 11.09 8.94
N HIS A 208 -4.92 10.13 9.26
CA HIS A 208 -5.12 9.67 10.61
C HIS A 208 -3.88 8.98 11.18
N LEU A 209 -3.27 8.07 10.42
CA LEU A 209 -2.02 7.40 10.80
C LEU A 209 -0.89 8.42 11.05
N ALA A 210 -0.73 9.40 10.16
CA ALA A 210 0.31 10.41 10.31
C ALA A 210 0.12 11.25 11.58
N ARG A 211 -1.11 11.67 11.88
CA ARG A 211 -1.43 12.40 13.12
C ARG A 211 -1.13 11.57 14.35
N MET A 212 -1.61 10.32 14.38
CA MET A 212 -1.38 9.40 15.49
C MET A 212 0.12 9.24 15.80
N LEU A 213 0.97 9.13 14.77
CA LEU A 213 2.42 9.00 14.93
C LEU A 213 3.11 10.32 15.29
N LYS A 214 2.62 11.45 14.80
CA LYS A 214 3.24 12.78 14.97
C LYS A 214 2.91 13.40 16.33
N ASP A 215 1.70 13.16 16.82
CA ASP A 215 1.20 13.71 18.07
C ASP A 215 1.65 12.88 19.28
N ALA A 216 2.22 11.69 19.05
CA ALA A 216 2.81 10.87 20.09
C ALA A 216 4.05 11.51 20.71
N ALA A 217 4.15 11.46 22.05
CA ALA A 217 5.30 11.98 22.79
C ALA A 217 6.58 11.16 22.57
N ASP A 218 6.46 9.83 22.46
CA ASP A 218 7.53 8.89 22.14
C ASP A 218 7.05 7.89 21.08
N PRO A 219 7.02 8.27 19.79
CA PRO A 219 6.60 7.37 18.72
C PRO A 219 7.60 6.22 18.55
N PRO A 220 7.13 4.99 18.27
CA PRO A 220 8.00 3.89 17.90
C PRO A 220 8.67 4.19 16.55
N ARG A 221 9.70 3.41 16.21
CA ARG A 221 10.36 3.50 14.90
C ARG A 221 9.49 2.81 13.85
N VAL A 222 9.05 3.53 12.82
CA VAL A 222 8.07 3.01 11.86
C VAL A 222 8.63 2.90 10.45
N VAL A 223 8.43 1.74 9.82
CA VAL A 223 8.52 1.59 8.36
C VAL A 223 7.11 1.51 7.79
N ILE A 224 6.83 2.32 6.78
CA ILE A 224 5.58 2.25 6.02
C ILE A 224 5.93 1.98 4.56
N SER A 225 5.63 0.80 4.06
CA SER A 225 5.78 0.45 2.65
C SER A 225 4.45 0.47 1.93
N THR A 226 4.40 1.10 0.76
CA THR A 226 3.18 1.07 -0.06
C THR A 226 3.43 1.17 -1.55
N HIS A 227 2.50 0.63 -2.34
CA HIS A 227 2.37 0.95 -3.77
C HIS A 227 1.37 2.08 -4.05
N HIS A 228 0.60 2.52 -3.05
CA HIS A 228 -0.50 3.44 -3.26
C HIS A 228 -0.04 4.91 -3.32
N PRO A 229 -0.28 5.60 -4.44
CA PRO A 229 0.17 6.96 -4.68
C PRO A 229 -0.18 8.04 -3.66
N LEU A 230 -1.49 8.21 -3.46
CA LEU A 230 -2.04 9.31 -2.66
C LEU A 230 -1.68 9.11 -1.19
N PHE A 231 -1.86 7.90 -0.68
CA PHE A 231 -1.43 7.48 0.64
C PHE A 231 0.04 7.80 0.91
N PHE A 232 0.96 7.41 0.01
CA PHE A 232 2.37 7.74 0.15
C PHE A 232 2.61 9.26 0.19
N ASN A 233 1.97 10.02 -0.69
CA ASN A 233 2.13 11.47 -0.76
C ASN A 233 1.58 12.20 0.47
N VAL A 234 0.47 11.74 1.04
CA VAL A 234 -0.07 12.28 2.30
C VAL A 234 0.94 12.07 3.43
N LEU A 235 1.42 10.83 3.61
CA LEU A 235 2.44 10.53 4.63
C LEU A 235 3.74 11.29 4.41
N TRP A 236 4.19 11.41 3.15
CA TRP A 236 5.40 12.15 2.77
C TRP A 236 5.31 13.61 3.21
N ASN A 237 4.15 14.24 3.05
CA ASN A 237 3.92 15.63 3.46
C ASN A 237 3.79 15.76 4.98
N GLU A 238 2.97 14.92 5.61
CA GLU A 238 2.66 15.01 7.04
C GLU A 238 3.84 14.63 7.94
N LEU A 239 4.63 13.63 7.53
CA LEU A 239 5.78 13.08 8.26
C LEU A 239 7.12 13.57 7.69
N LYS A 240 7.14 14.67 6.93
CA LYS A 240 8.36 15.20 6.27
C LYS A 240 9.54 15.38 7.22
N LYS A 241 9.27 15.83 8.45
CA LYS A 241 10.28 15.97 9.50
C LYS A 241 10.48 14.62 10.20
N GLY A 242 11.72 14.14 10.23
CA GLY A 242 12.05 12.89 10.93
C GLY A 242 11.81 11.61 10.12
N SER A 243 11.45 11.71 8.83
CA SER A 243 11.35 10.56 7.92
C SER A 243 12.48 10.49 6.89
N LYS A 244 12.92 9.28 6.57
CA LYS A 244 13.54 8.95 5.27
C LYS A 244 12.46 8.59 4.26
N ARG A 245 12.60 9.05 3.02
CA ARG A 245 11.58 8.94 1.97
C ARG A 245 12.20 8.27 0.76
N LEU A 246 11.93 6.98 0.61
CA LEU A 246 12.68 6.07 -0.23
C LEU A 246 11.80 5.49 -1.34
N PHE A 247 12.39 5.30 -2.52
CA PHE A 247 11.83 4.51 -3.60
C PHE A 247 12.57 3.17 -3.68
N LEU A 248 11.84 2.06 -3.63
CA LEU A 248 12.37 0.72 -3.78
C LEU A 248 12.06 0.17 -5.17
N SER A 249 13.11 -0.26 -5.86
CA SER A 249 13.05 -1.01 -7.11
C SER A 249 13.71 -2.37 -6.97
N ARG A 250 13.25 -3.35 -7.74
CA ARG A 250 13.87 -4.68 -7.84
C ARG A 250 14.34 -4.88 -9.27
N THR A 251 15.63 -5.12 -9.45
CA THR A 251 16.22 -5.41 -10.75
C THR A 251 15.82 -6.81 -11.17
N ARG A 252 15.14 -6.96 -12.31
CA ARG A 252 14.65 -8.27 -12.80
C ARG A 252 15.79 -9.24 -13.16
N THR A 253 16.89 -8.72 -13.70
CA THR A 253 18.02 -9.54 -14.19
C THR A 253 18.89 -10.11 -13.07
N SER A 254 19.23 -9.29 -12.06
CA SER A 254 20.06 -9.71 -10.92
C SER A 254 19.24 -10.15 -9.70
N GLY A 255 17.95 -9.84 -9.66
CA GLY A 255 17.10 -10.03 -8.48
C GLY A 255 17.40 -9.09 -7.32
N SER A 256 18.40 -8.20 -7.46
CA SER A 256 18.86 -7.27 -6.43
C SER A 256 17.86 -6.13 -6.20
N TYR A 257 17.95 -5.52 -5.02
CA TYR A 257 17.10 -4.41 -4.61
C TYR A 257 17.88 -3.10 -4.64
N ALA A 258 17.27 -2.04 -5.13
CA ALA A 258 17.89 -0.72 -5.16
C ALA A 258 16.97 0.31 -4.52
N ILE A 259 17.54 1.15 -3.65
CA ILE A 259 16.87 2.27 -3.01
C ILE A 259 17.33 3.59 -3.64
N ARG A 260 16.39 4.54 -3.77
CA ARG A 260 16.67 5.95 -4.08
C ARG A 260 16.00 6.85 -3.06
N ASP A 261 16.72 7.84 -2.56
CA ASP A 261 16.15 8.91 -1.74
C ASP A 261 15.35 9.87 -2.64
N THR A 262 14.16 10.22 -2.19
CA THR A 262 13.19 11.07 -2.91
C THR A 262 13.06 12.45 -2.25
N GLU A 263 14.01 12.82 -1.38
CA GLU A 263 14.01 13.98 -0.49
C GLU A 263 13.48 15.31 -1.09
N ALA A 264 13.64 15.54 -2.40
CA ALA A 264 13.33 16.79 -3.10
C ALA A 264 12.02 16.84 -3.91
N THR A 265 11.40 15.71 -4.28
CA THR A 265 10.22 15.74 -5.18
C THR A 265 9.15 14.76 -4.71
N PRO A 266 7.89 15.19 -4.50
CA PRO A 266 6.76 14.27 -4.36
C PRO A 266 6.80 13.27 -5.51
N PHE A 267 6.66 11.98 -5.20
CA PHE A 267 6.77 10.95 -6.22
C PHE A 267 5.65 11.14 -7.25
N PHE A 268 6.01 11.61 -8.44
CA PHE A 268 5.09 11.66 -9.57
C PHE A 268 5.01 10.23 -10.12
N HIS A 269 3.98 9.50 -9.71
CA HIS A 269 3.66 8.14 -10.18
C HIS A 269 3.71 8.01 -11.69
N HIS A 270 3.37 9.08 -12.42
CA HIS A 270 3.47 9.13 -13.87
C HIS A 270 4.91 9.04 -14.38
N VAL A 271 5.86 9.68 -13.70
CA VAL A 271 7.28 9.65 -14.10
C VAL A 271 7.86 8.26 -13.83
N ALA A 272 7.54 7.65 -12.70
CA ALA A 272 8.07 6.33 -12.40
C ALA A 272 7.42 5.23 -13.27
N ASN A 273 6.12 5.34 -13.57
CA ASN A 273 5.47 4.47 -14.56
C ASN A 273 6.12 4.66 -15.94
N LEU A 274 6.47 5.90 -16.33
CA LEU A 274 7.22 6.13 -17.56
C LEU A 274 8.61 5.50 -17.54
N ILE A 275 9.33 5.54 -16.41
CA ILE A 275 10.63 4.87 -16.26
C ILE A 275 10.47 3.36 -16.43
N GLU A 276 9.47 2.74 -15.79
CA GLU A 276 9.18 1.32 -15.94
C GLU A 276 8.84 0.97 -17.40
N LEU A 277 7.97 1.75 -18.05
CA LEU A 277 7.64 1.55 -19.47
C LEU A 277 8.89 1.66 -20.36
N HIS A 278 9.82 2.54 -20.00
CA HIS A 278 11.07 2.73 -20.72
C HIS A 278 12.06 1.58 -20.49
N GLU A 279 12.11 1.00 -19.30
CA GLU A 279 12.90 -0.20 -19.00
C GLU A 279 12.36 -1.43 -19.72
N VAL A 280 11.03 -1.66 -19.73
CA VAL A 280 10.43 -2.80 -20.44
C VAL A 280 10.49 -2.64 -21.97
N ALA A 281 10.48 -1.40 -22.47
CA ALA A 281 10.74 -1.12 -23.88
C ALA A 281 12.16 -1.57 -24.29
N LYS A 282 13.16 -1.39 -23.42
CA LYS A 282 14.53 -1.85 -23.63
C LYS A 282 14.69 -3.37 -23.48
N SER A 283 14.07 -3.96 -22.46
CA SER A 283 14.20 -5.41 -22.23
C SER A 283 13.42 -6.25 -23.24
N GLY A 284 12.35 -5.70 -23.84
CA GLY A 284 11.46 -6.40 -24.77
C GLY A 284 10.41 -7.29 -24.10
N GLU A 285 10.38 -7.32 -22.76
CA GLU A 285 9.36 -8.02 -21.97
C GLU A 285 8.06 -7.20 -21.92
N ILE A 286 7.44 -6.95 -23.08
CA ILE A 286 6.25 -6.09 -23.19
C ILE A 286 4.96 -6.93 -23.11
N PHE A 287 4.09 -6.57 -22.17
CA PHE A 287 2.81 -7.22 -21.89
C PHE A 287 1.64 -6.25 -22.08
N THR A 288 0.42 -6.78 -22.22
CA THR A 288 -0.80 -6.00 -22.43
C THR A 288 -1.02 -4.89 -21.39
N HIS A 289 -0.72 -5.12 -20.11
CA HIS A 289 -0.88 -4.11 -19.06
C HIS A 289 0.03 -2.88 -19.21
N HIS A 290 1.14 -2.97 -19.95
CA HIS A 290 1.98 -1.80 -20.23
C HIS A 290 1.26 -0.76 -21.10
N PHE A 291 0.33 -1.17 -21.96
CA PHE A 291 -0.52 -0.24 -22.73
C PHE A 291 -1.50 0.50 -21.82
N ASN A 292 -2.03 -0.15 -20.78
CA ASN A 292 -2.88 0.50 -19.76
C ASN A 292 -2.09 1.59 -19.03
N MET A 293 -0.85 1.28 -18.65
CA MET A 293 0.02 2.23 -17.97
C MET A 293 0.33 3.44 -18.86
N LEU A 294 0.68 3.21 -20.13
CA LEU A 294 0.97 4.29 -21.09
C LEU A 294 -0.26 5.17 -21.33
N ARG A 295 -1.45 4.56 -21.47
CA ARG A 295 -2.72 5.29 -21.62
C ARG A 295 -3.04 6.14 -20.39
N ALA A 296 -2.94 5.58 -19.19
CA ALA A 296 -3.21 6.31 -17.95
C ALA A 296 -2.27 7.52 -17.79
N ILE A 297 -1.02 7.41 -18.22
CA ILE A 297 -0.08 8.54 -18.28
C ILE A 297 -0.52 9.57 -19.33
N ALA A 298 -0.89 9.12 -20.52
CA ALA A 298 -1.34 10.01 -21.61
C ALA A 298 -2.62 10.78 -21.23
N GLU A 299 -3.57 10.15 -20.53
CA GLU A 299 -4.80 10.79 -20.03
C GLU A 299 -4.50 11.89 -19.01
N LYS A 300 -3.58 11.63 -18.08
CA LYS A 300 -3.17 12.64 -17.09
C LYS A 300 -2.34 13.75 -17.70
N THR A 301 -1.53 13.43 -18.69
CA THR A 301 -0.78 14.40 -19.49
C THR A 301 -1.74 15.28 -20.30
N ALA A 302 -2.81 14.71 -20.87
CA ALA A 302 -3.84 15.47 -21.58
C ALA A 302 -4.53 16.46 -20.66
N SER A 303 -4.96 16.01 -19.49
CA SER A 303 -5.55 16.86 -18.46
C SER A 303 -4.60 18.00 -18.04
N PHE A 304 -3.32 17.70 -17.80
CA PHE A 304 -2.33 18.70 -17.39
C PHE A 304 -2.04 19.75 -18.46
N HIS A 305 -2.02 19.36 -19.73
CA HIS A 305 -1.77 20.26 -20.85
C HIS A 305 -3.04 20.90 -21.45
N GLY A 306 -4.22 20.59 -20.92
CA GLY A 306 -5.50 21.17 -21.37
C GLY A 306 -6.05 20.59 -22.68
N TYR A 307 -5.63 19.38 -23.06
CA TYR A 307 -6.17 18.66 -24.22
C TYR A 307 -7.53 18.02 -23.90
N ALA A 308 -8.41 17.89 -24.89
CA ALA A 308 -9.76 17.36 -24.66
C ALA A 308 -9.78 15.84 -24.44
N ASN A 309 -8.78 15.12 -24.95
CA ASN A 309 -8.62 13.68 -24.76
C ASN A 309 -7.15 13.24 -24.89
N PHE A 310 -6.84 12.01 -24.45
CA PHE A 310 -5.48 11.48 -24.50
C PHE A 310 -4.92 11.29 -25.92
N ALA A 311 -5.78 11.17 -26.94
CA ALA A 311 -5.33 10.95 -28.30
C ALA A 311 -4.55 12.15 -28.84
N GLU A 312 -4.84 13.35 -28.35
CA GLU A 312 -4.08 14.57 -28.67
C GLU A 312 -2.63 14.49 -28.15
N CYS A 313 -2.39 13.69 -27.10
CA CYS A 313 -1.03 13.43 -26.66
C CYS A 313 -0.23 12.53 -27.60
N ILE A 314 -0.93 11.71 -28.38
CA ILE A 314 -0.34 10.71 -29.28
C ILE A 314 -0.27 11.25 -30.72
N LYS A 315 -1.30 11.95 -31.19
CA LYS A 315 -1.39 12.53 -32.53
C LYS A 315 -0.61 13.84 -32.61
N ARG A 316 0.31 13.95 -33.57
CA ARG A 316 1.14 15.15 -33.76
C ARG A 316 0.43 16.27 -34.53
N ASN A 317 -0.39 15.91 -35.53
CA ASN A 317 -1.20 16.82 -36.35
C ASN A 317 -2.34 16.06 -37.07
N ASP A 318 -3.25 16.78 -37.72
CA ASP A 318 -4.46 16.21 -38.35
C ASP A 318 -4.19 15.19 -39.48
N GLY A 319 -2.96 15.14 -40.00
CA GLY A 319 -2.50 14.20 -41.02
C GLY A 319 -1.69 13.00 -40.51
N ASP A 320 -1.52 12.86 -39.18
CA ASP A 320 -0.67 11.84 -38.56
C ASP A 320 -1.35 10.45 -38.57
N VAL A 321 -1.22 9.72 -39.67
CA VAL A 321 -1.76 8.35 -39.84
C VAL A 321 -1.22 7.40 -38.78
N ASP A 322 0.07 7.54 -38.42
CA ASP A 322 0.71 6.75 -37.37
C ASP A 322 0.10 7.08 -36.00
N GLY A 323 -0.09 8.36 -35.68
CA GLY A 323 -0.76 8.81 -34.45
C GLY A 323 -2.20 8.30 -34.34
N VAL A 324 -2.93 8.21 -35.46
CA VAL A 324 -4.27 7.60 -35.52
C VAL A 324 -4.21 6.11 -35.24
N LEU A 325 -3.27 5.39 -35.84
CA LEU A 325 -3.04 3.96 -35.60
C LEU A 325 -2.67 3.70 -34.14
N HIS A 326 -1.70 4.45 -33.61
CA HIS A 326 -1.24 4.39 -32.22
C HIS A 326 -2.37 4.66 -31.22
N THR A 327 -3.22 5.66 -31.49
CA THR A 327 -4.42 5.94 -30.68
C THR A 327 -5.37 4.73 -30.67
N ARG A 328 -5.60 4.12 -31.84
CA ARG A 328 -6.47 2.94 -31.96
C ARG A 328 -5.89 1.74 -31.24
N LEU A 329 -4.59 1.50 -31.37
CA LEU A 329 -3.86 0.43 -30.67
C LEU A 329 -3.93 0.62 -29.16
N LEU A 330 -3.67 1.84 -28.66
CA LEU A 330 -3.81 2.16 -27.24
C LEU A 330 -5.24 1.90 -26.76
N ASN A 331 -6.26 2.38 -27.47
CA ASN A 331 -7.65 2.11 -27.10
C ASN A 331 -7.97 0.60 -27.08
N LEU A 332 -7.59 -0.13 -28.13
CA LEU A 332 -7.89 -1.56 -28.27
C LEU A 332 -7.20 -2.40 -27.18
N LEU A 333 -5.91 -2.15 -26.96
CA LEU A 333 -5.09 -2.93 -26.04
C LEU A 333 -5.27 -2.51 -24.57
N SER A 334 -5.97 -1.40 -24.33
CA SER A 334 -6.34 -0.96 -22.98
C SER A 334 -7.80 -1.13 -22.59
N HIS A 335 -8.69 -1.42 -23.54
CA HIS A 335 -10.10 -1.72 -23.28
C HIS A 335 -10.52 -3.15 -23.66
N GLY A 336 -9.69 -3.90 -24.39
CA GLY A 336 -9.86 -5.35 -24.46
C GLY A 336 -9.76 -5.90 -23.04
N GLY A 337 -10.69 -6.77 -22.62
CA GLY A 337 -10.82 -7.33 -21.26
C GLY A 337 -9.64 -8.20 -20.78
N TYR A 338 -8.41 -7.79 -21.08
CA TYR A 338 -7.17 -8.32 -20.57
C TYR A 338 -7.05 -7.91 -19.10
N SER A 339 -7.36 -8.87 -18.25
CA SER A 339 -7.20 -8.75 -16.80
C SER A 339 -5.77 -8.37 -16.45
N LEU A 340 -5.59 -7.38 -15.55
CA LEU A 340 -4.31 -7.10 -14.89
C LEU A 340 -3.72 -8.35 -14.21
N TYR A 341 -4.58 -9.33 -13.90
CA TYR A 341 -4.23 -10.57 -13.22
C TYR A 341 -3.75 -11.68 -14.19
N GLU A 342 -3.89 -11.51 -15.51
CA GLU A 342 -3.36 -12.44 -16.53
C GLU A 342 -2.63 -11.68 -17.66
N PRO A 343 -1.43 -11.13 -17.40
CA PRO A 343 -0.65 -10.46 -18.41
C PRO A 343 -0.17 -11.44 -19.49
N ARG A 344 -0.56 -11.20 -20.75
CA ARG A 344 -0.08 -11.98 -21.89
C ARG A 344 1.05 -11.24 -22.59
N GLU A 345 2.13 -11.96 -22.87
CA GLU A 345 3.24 -11.42 -23.66
C GLU A 345 2.74 -11.06 -25.06
N MET A 346 3.21 -9.92 -25.56
CA MET A 346 2.73 -9.38 -26.82
C MET A 346 3.46 -9.97 -28.02
N LEU A 347 2.78 -9.99 -29.17
CA LEU A 347 3.42 -10.27 -30.45
C LEU A 347 4.45 -9.18 -30.77
N GLU A 348 5.56 -9.56 -31.41
CA GLU A 348 6.68 -8.65 -31.72
C GLU A 348 6.25 -7.39 -32.47
N GLU A 349 5.29 -7.51 -33.39
CA GLU A 349 4.72 -6.36 -34.10
C GLU A 349 4.12 -5.33 -33.13
N ASN A 350 3.33 -5.78 -32.15
CA ASN A 350 2.74 -4.88 -31.15
C ASN A 350 3.80 -4.31 -30.19
N LYS A 351 4.89 -5.06 -29.92
CA LYS A 351 6.03 -4.57 -29.14
C LYS A 351 6.73 -3.41 -29.85
N GLN A 352 6.89 -3.48 -31.17
CA GLN A 352 7.47 -2.40 -31.98
C GLN A 352 6.61 -1.14 -31.92
N TYR A 353 5.29 -1.27 -32.11
CA TYR A 353 4.38 -0.13 -31.96
C TYR A 353 4.44 0.48 -30.55
N PHE A 354 4.51 -0.35 -29.51
CA PHE A 354 4.64 0.13 -28.14
C PHE A 354 5.90 0.99 -27.93
N ARG A 355 7.07 0.50 -28.38
CA ARG A 355 8.34 1.24 -28.26
C ARG A 355 8.26 2.58 -28.98
N LYS A 356 7.79 2.59 -30.23
CA LYS A 356 7.63 3.81 -31.03
C LYS A 356 6.73 4.82 -30.32
N MET A 357 5.55 4.39 -29.87
CA MET A 357 4.62 5.26 -29.13
C MET A 357 5.25 5.86 -27.87
N LEU A 358 5.92 5.03 -27.05
CA LEU A 358 6.54 5.49 -25.82
C LEU A 358 7.64 6.52 -26.09
N TYR A 359 8.53 6.23 -27.04
CA TYR A 359 9.64 7.13 -27.36
C TYR A 359 9.17 8.44 -28.00
N ASP A 360 8.19 8.36 -28.90
CA ASP A 360 7.56 9.54 -29.49
C ASP A 360 6.88 10.40 -28.41
N PHE A 361 6.24 9.77 -27.44
CA PHE A 361 5.60 10.43 -26.31
C PHE A 361 6.65 11.12 -25.41
N THR A 362 7.70 10.42 -24.98
CA THR A 362 8.73 10.99 -24.11
C THR A 362 9.62 12.02 -24.82
N ALA A 363 9.72 11.97 -26.15
CA ALA A 363 10.42 12.99 -26.93
C ALA A 363 9.57 14.26 -27.11
N ARG A 364 8.25 14.12 -27.24
CA ARG A 364 7.33 15.25 -27.42
C ARG A 364 7.16 16.08 -26.15
N TYR A 365 7.10 15.42 -25.00
CA TYR A 365 6.95 16.07 -23.71
C TYR A 365 8.29 16.18 -23.00
N ALA A 366 8.61 17.35 -22.45
CA ALA A 366 9.91 17.66 -21.86
C ALA A 366 10.14 16.96 -20.49
N PHE A 367 10.21 15.63 -20.49
CA PHE A 367 10.57 14.86 -19.30
C PHE A 367 12.10 14.90 -19.04
N ASN A 368 12.50 14.65 -17.79
CA ASN A 368 13.91 14.68 -17.38
C ASN A 368 14.75 13.62 -18.15
N PRO A 369 15.72 14.02 -18.99
CA PRO A 369 16.54 13.09 -19.79
C PRO A 369 17.47 12.19 -18.95
N GLU A 370 17.81 12.56 -17.72
CA GLU A 370 18.59 11.71 -16.82
C GLU A 370 17.80 10.49 -16.33
N LEU A 371 16.47 10.61 -16.30
CA LEU A 371 15.55 9.54 -15.91
C LEU A 371 15.04 8.74 -17.12
N LEU A 372 14.86 9.43 -18.25
CA LEU A 372 14.31 8.88 -19.50
C LEU A 372 15.26 9.24 -20.66
N PRO A 373 16.33 8.45 -20.88
CA PRO A 373 17.26 8.74 -21.97
C PRO A 373 16.57 8.55 -23.34
N PRO A 374 17.03 9.25 -24.38
CA PRO A 374 16.45 9.15 -25.72
C PRO A 374 16.55 7.73 -26.29
N ALA A 375 15.66 7.41 -27.23
CA ALA A 375 15.60 6.11 -27.89
C ALA A 375 16.98 5.72 -28.48
N PRO A 376 17.35 4.42 -28.44
CA PRO A 376 18.50 3.92 -29.20
C PRO A 376 18.35 4.29 -30.68
N LYS A 377 19.46 4.60 -31.36
CA LYS A 377 19.44 5.05 -32.77
C LYS A 377 18.84 4.04 -33.77
N ASP A 378 18.61 2.79 -33.33
CA ASP A 378 18.15 1.66 -34.14
C ASP A 378 16.84 1.03 -33.64
N ALA A 379 16.02 1.77 -32.87
CA ALA A 379 14.81 1.25 -32.20
C ALA A 379 13.49 1.48 -32.95
#